data_AF-A0A242C2B9-F1
#
_entry.id   AF-A0A242C2B9-F1
#
_cell.length_a   1.000
_cell.length_b   1.000
_cell.length_c   1.000
_cell.angle_alpha   90.00
_cell.angle_beta   90.00
_cell.angle_gamma   90.00
#
_symmetry.space_group_name_H-M   'P 1'
#
loop_
_entity.id
_entity.type
_entity.pdbx_description
1 polymer ?
#
loop_
_entity_poly.entity_id
_entity_poly.type
_entity_poly.pdbx_seq_one_letter_code
_entity_poly.pdbx_strand_id
1 'polypeptide(L)'
;MEQVRNFVHYTKEKIVESWQAFLDDLYRDQKKTIFTLIGGILFALVFAGLIVFSQNRINASLVDRIAFDKLPSEKVQPLPYLTADKTIRETRAISVMFSKPNGPQLDQVFDLIQAQEDELNRTFFYYPIVYDAAFFSNEYSVDPDKVTFVFYEEGVEKNRFTFDSFGQPTTEFIPELNRLPMWTIRSSANDR
;
A
#
# COMPACT_ATOMS: atom_id res chain seq x y z
N MET A 1 -22.83 30.21 3.46
CA MET A 1 -23.75 29.59 2.47
C MET A 1 -23.93 30.45 1.22
N GLU A 2 -24.12 31.76 1.35
CA GLU A 2 -24.32 32.68 0.21
C GLU A 2 -23.06 32.94 -0.64
N GLN A 3 -21.89 33.04 0.00
CA GLN A 3 -20.60 33.25 -0.70
C GLN A 3 -20.19 32.06 -1.59
N VAL A 4 -20.49 30.84 -1.16
CA VAL A 4 -20.21 29.62 -1.94
C VAL A 4 -21.14 29.54 -3.15
N ARG A 5 -22.43 29.91 -2.98
CA ARG A 5 -23.39 29.96 -4.08
C ARG A 5 -22.97 31.00 -5.13
N ASN A 6 -22.54 32.19 -4.70
CA ASN A 6 -22.08 33.25 -5.60
C ASN A 6 -20.78 32.88 -6.33
N PHE A 7 -19.84 32.20 -5.64
CA PHE A 7 -18.63 31.70 -6.28
C PHE A 7 -18.92 30.65 -7.35
N VAL A 8 -19.84 29.70 -7.07
CA VAL A 8 -20.27 28.66 -8.02
C VAL A 8 -21.02 29.24 -9.21
N HIS A 9 -21.89 30.23 -9.00
CA HIS A 9 -22.57 30.93 -10.09
C HIS A 9 -21.59 31.70 -10.98
N TYR A 10 -20.67 32.44 -10.36
CA TYR A 10 -19.63 33.18 -11.07
C TYR A 10 -18.70 32.26 -11.89
N THR A 11 -18.29 31.11 -11.34
CA THR A 11 -17.48 30.13 -12.09
C THR A 11 -18.27 29.53 -13.24
N LYS A 12 -19.55 29.18 -13.03
CA LYS A 12 -20.41 28.61 -14.07
C LYS A 12 -20.61 29.56 -15.23
N GLU A 13 -20.90 30.83 -14.96
CA GLU A 13 -21.08 31.86 -16.00
C GLU A 13 -19.80 32.09 -16.79
N LYS A 14 -18.65 32.21 -16.12
CA LYS A 14 -17.34 32.34 -16.78
C LYS A 14 -16.98 31.14 -17.65
N ILE A 15 -17.31 29.93 -17.22
CA ILE A 15 -17.09 28.70 -18.00
C ILE A 15 -17.97 28.70 -19.25
N VAL A 16 -19.23 29.10 -19.14
CA VAL A 16 -20.18 29.14 -20.29
C VAL A 16 -19.78 30.23 -21.29
N GLU A 17 -19.43 31.42 -20.84
CA GLU A 17 -18.93 32.50 -21.70
C GLU A 17 -17.64 32.10 -22.42
N SER A 18 -16.71 31.47 -21.71
CA SER A 18 -15.48 30.96 -22.30
C SER A 18 -15.74 29.83 -23.30
N TRP A 19 -16.76 29.00 -23.07
CA TRP A 19 -17.17 27.93 -23.98
C TRP A 19 -17.78 28.49 -25.28
N GLN A 20 -18.64 29.50 -25.17
CA GLN A 20 -19.25 30.16 -26.32
C GLN A 20 -18.19 30.92 -27.14
N ALA A 21 -17.31 31.68 -26.49
CA ALA A 21 -16.21 32.38 -27.17
C ALA A 21 -15.26 31.42 -27.88
N PHE A 22 -15.01 30.24 -27.29
CA PHE A 22 -14.23 29.18 -27.92
C PHE A 22 -14.94 28.61 -29.16
N LEU A 23 -16.25 28.31 -29.08
CA LEU A 23 -17.02 27.83 -30.24
C LEU A 23 -17.02 28.86 -31.38
N ASP A 24 -17.21 30.14 -31.07
CA ASP A 24 -17.20 31.20 -32.08
C ASP A 24 -15.83 31.39 -32.74
N ASP A 25 -14.73 31.25 -31.99
CA ASP A 25 -13.35 31.30 -32.52
C ASP A 25 -13.04 30.06 -33.37
N LEU A 26 -13.54 28.88 -32.98
CA LEU A 26 -13.38 27.63 -33.74
C LEU A 26 -13.98 27.73 -35.16
N TYR A 27 -15.13 28.38 -35.29
CA TYR A 27 -15.84 28.51 -36.58
C TYR A 27 -15.31 29.64 -37.47
N ARG A 28 -14.58 30.62 -36.91
CA ARG A 28 -14.19 31.84 -37.64
C ARG A 28 -12.80 31.77 -38.27
N ASP A 29 -11.83 31.06 -37.67
CA ASP A 29 -10.43 31.15 -38.10
C ASP A 29 -9.69 29.80 -38.04
N GLN A 30 -9.76 29.02 -39.13
CA GLN A 30 -9.28 27.63 -39.23
C GLN A 30 -7.87 27.37 -38.68
N LYS A 31 -6.94 28.34 -38.79
CA LYS A 31 -5.56 28.19 -38.29
C LYS A 31 -5.46 28.34 -36.78
N LYS A 32 -6.21 29.28 -36.18
CA LYS A 32 -6.28 29.43 -34.72
C LYS A 32 -7.01 28.26 -34.08
N THR A 33 -8.11 27.81 -34.68
CA THR A 33 -8.87 26.61 -34.31
C THR A 33 -7.98 25.39 -34.10
N ILE A 34 -7.04 25.12 -35.02
CA ILE A 34 -6.10 23.99 -34.92
C ILE A 34 -5.17 24.14 -33.70
N PHE A 35 -4.59 25.33 -33.49
CA PHE A 35 -3.72 25.57 -32.34
C PHE A 35 -4.47 25.45 -31.01
N THR A 36 -5.71 25.95 -30.94
CA THR A 36 -6.54 25.85 -29.72
C THR A 36 -6.98 24.41 -29.47
N LEU A 37 -7.28 23.63 -30.51
CA LEU A 37 -7.57 22.19 -30.39
C LEU A 37 -6.35 21.40 -29.90
N ILE A 38 -5.16 21.64 -30.47
CA ILE A 38 -3.91 21.00 -30.02
C ILE A 38 -3.61 21.38 -28.57
N GLY A 39 -3.77 22.67 -28.22
CA GLY A 39 -3.61 23.14 -26.85
C GLY A 39 -4.59 22.48 -25.88
N GLY A 40 -5.85 22.33 -26.28
CA GLY A 40 -6.88 21.63 -25.49
C GLY A 40 -6.56 20.15 -25.29
N ILE A 41 -6.08 19.46 -26.33
CA ILE A 41 -5.66 18.05 -26.25
C ILE A 41 -4.43 17.90 -25.33
N LEU A 42 -3.42 18.75 -25.48
CA LEU A 42 -2.24 18.75 -24.61
C LEU A 42 -2.62 19.02 -23.15
N PHE A 43 -3.51 19.99 -22.93
CA PHE A 43 -4.02 20.29 -21.59
C PHE A 43 -4.79 19.10 -21.00
N ALA A 44 -5.64 18.44 -21.78
CA ALA A 44 -6.35 17.24 -21.35
C ALA A 44 -5.40 16.10 -20.99
N LEU A 45 -4.32 15.88 -21.76
CA LEU A 45 -3.30 14.87 -21.45
C LEU A 45 -2.54 15.18 -20.16
N VAL A 46 -2.13 16.44 -19.96
CA VAL A 46 -1.48 16.88 -18.71
C VAL A 46 -2.44 16.69 -17.53
N PHE A 47 -3.69 17.08 -17.68
CA PHE A 47 -4.70 16.97 -16.63
C PHE A 47 -5.01 15.50 -16.29
N ALA A 48 -5.11 14.63 -17.29
CA ALA A 48 -5.25 13.19 -17.08
C ALA A 48 -4.04 12.61 -16.32
N GLY A 49 -2.82 13.02 -16.67
CA GLY A 49 -1.61 12.63 -15.96
C GLY A 49 -1.62 13.05 -14.48
N LEU A 50 -2.08 14.28 -14.19
CA LEU A 50 -2.22 14.78 -12.82
C LEU A 50 -3.27 13.97 -12.03
N ILE A 51 -4.40 13.62 -12.64
CA ILE A 51 -5.43 12.79 -12.00
C ILE A 51 -4.87 11.40 -11.66
N VAL A 52 -4.19 10.74 -12.59
CA VAL A 52 -3.60 9.40 -12.38
C VAL A 52 -2.55 9.44 -11.27
N PHE A 53 -1.65 10.42 -11.31
CA PHE A 53 -0.63 10.59 -10.26
C PHE A 53 -1.25 10.89 -8.89
N SER A 54 -2.31 11.70 -8.84
CA SER A 54 -3.03 12.00 -7.61
C SER A 54 -3.75 10.78 -7.04
N GLN A 55 -4.36 9.93 -7.88
CA GLN A 55 -5.06 8.73 -7.42
C GLN A 55 -4.11 7.77 -6.67
N ASN A 56 -2.90 7.53 -7.18
CA ASN A 56 -1.92 6.67 -6.50
C ASN A 56 -1.55 7.17 -5.10
N ARG A 57 -1.40 8.49 -4.94
CA ARG A 57 -1.10 9.10 -3.62
C ARG A 57 -2.32 9.07 -2.69
N ILE A 58 -3.51 9.33 -3.21
CA ILE A 58 -4.76 9.29 -2.44
C ILE A 58 -4.99 7.87 -1.90
N ASN A 59 -4.85 6.86 -2.76
CA ASN A 59 -4.99 5.45 -2.39
C ASN A 59 -4.00 5.05 -1.28
N ALA A 60 -2.73 5.46 -1.39
CA ALA A 60 -1.74 5.19 -0.35
C ALA A 60 -2.11 5.85 1.00
N SER A 61 -2.51 7.12 0.98
CA SER A 61 -2.90 7.84 2.22
C SER A 61 -4.17 7.31 2.89
N LEU A 62 -5.01 6.60 2.14
CA LEU A 62 -6.19 5.91 2.66
C LEU A 62 -5.78 4.58 3.29
N VAL A 63 -4.87 3.84 2.65
CA VAL A 63 -4.27 2.62 3.21
C VAL A 63 -3.59 2.93 4.54
N ASP A 64 -2.79 4.00 4.61
CA ASP A 64 -2.06 4.36 5.82
C ASP A 64 -3.00 4.59 7.00
N ARG A 65 -4.12 5.30 6.80
CA ARG A 65 -5.13 5.54 7.83
C ARG A 65 -5.89 4.29 8.24
N ILE A 66 -6.27 3.44 7.29
CA ILE A 66 -7.09 2.26 7.57
C ILE A 66 -6.26 1.16 8.25
N ALA A 67 -4.98 1.04 7.87
CA ALA A 67 -4.11 -0.05 8.29
C ALA A 67 -3.22 0.30 9.49
N PHE A 68 -2.71 1.53 9.59
CA PHE A 68 -1.64 1.85 10.54
C PHE A 68 -2.09 2.58 11.81
N ASP A 69 -3.29 3.14 11.84
CA ASP A 69 -3.85 3.77 13.06
C ASP A 69 -4.09 2.76 14.20
N LYS A 70 -4.09 1.45 13.90
CA LYS A 70 -4.38 0.36 14.83
C LYS A 70 -3.17 -0.50 15.19
N LEU A 71 -1.95 -0.05 14.88
CA LEU A 71 -0.76 -0.85 15.18
C LEU A 71 -0.62 -1.08 16.68
N PRO A 72 -0.43 -2.34 17.14
CA PRO A 72 -0.54 -2.69 18.56
C PRO A 72 0.67 -2.26 19.39
N SER A 73 1.81 -1.96 18.76
CA SER A 73 3.11 -1.74 19.41
C SER A 73 4.09 -1.03 18.48
N GLU A 74 5.08 -0.33 19.06
CA GLU A 74 6.22 0.24 18.32
C GLU A 74 7.10 -0.83 17.63
N LYS A 75 7.00 -2.10 18.05
CA LYS A 75 7.65 -3.27 17.44
C LYS A 75 6.99 -3.68 16.13
N VAL A 76 5.78 -3.21 15.84
CA VAL A 76 5.10 -3.40 14.55
C VAL A 76 5.18 -2.09 13.78
N GLN A 77 6.11 -2.01 12.84
CA GLN A 77 6.31 -0.80 12.06
C GLN A 77 5.46 -0.81 10.79
N PRO A 78 4.87 0.33 10.40
CA PRO A 78 4.16 0.42 9.14
C PRO A 78 5.15 0.25 7.98
N LEU A 79 4.77 -0.53 6.96
CA LEU A 79 5.47 -0.57 5.68
C LEU A 79 4.68 0.24 4.66
N PRO A 80 5.11 1.48 4.30
CA PRO A 80 4.32 2.34 3.44
C PRO A 80 4.08 1.69 2.07
N TYR A 81 2.81 1.64 1.66
CA TYR A 81 2.36 0.86 0.49
C TYR A 81 3.15 1.18 -0.80
N LEU A 82 3.49 2.46 -1.03
CA LEU A 82 4.20 2.90 -2.25
C LEU A 82 5.69 2.49 -2.29
N THR A 83 6.30 2.25 -1.14
CA THR A 83 7.73 1.92 -1.04
C THR A 83 7.98 0.50 -0.58
N ALA A 84 6.95 -0.21 -0.13
CA ALA A 84 7.04 -1.53 0.47
C ALA A 84 7.85 -2.52 -0.38
N ASP A 85 7.50 -2.70 -1.65
CA ASP A 85 8.19 -3.67 -2.51
C ASP A 85 9.67 -3.34 -2.70
N LYS A 86 10.00 -2.04 -2.79
CA LYS A 86 11.37 -1.57 -2.89
C LYS A 86 12.11 -1.84 -1.59
N THR A 87 11.51 -1.52 -0.44
CA THR A 87 12.07 -1.79 0.87
C THR A 87 12.34 -3.27 1.08
N ILE A 88 11.42 -4.16 0.66
CA ILE A 88 11.61 -5.61 0.78
C ILE A 88 12.82 -6.09 -0.03
N ARG A 89 12.97 -5.60 -1.27
CA ARG A 89 14.08 -6.00 -2.16
C ARG A 89 15.44 -5.44 -1.73
N GLU A 90 15.49 -4.20 -1.24
CA GLU A 90 16.74 -3.49 -0.96
C GLU A 90 17.23 -3.66 0.48
N THR A 91 16.36 -4.07 1.41
CA THR A 91 16.75 -4.28 2.80
C THR A 91 17.49 -5.61 2.95
N ARG A 92 18.64 -5.58 3.62
CA ARG A 92 19.46 -6.79 3.87
C ARG A 92 18.67 -7.90 4.54
N ALA A 93 17.87 -7.59 5.55
CA ALA A 93 17.02 -8.56 6.24
C ALA A 93 15.77 -7.86 6.77
N ILE A 94 14.60 -8.39 6.47
CA ILE A 94 13.31 -7.80 6.86
C ILE A 94 12.27 -8.89 7.12
N SER A 95 11.57 -8.78 8.25
CA SER A 95 10.39 -9.59 8.55
C SER A 95 9.14 -8.78 8.21
N VAL A 96 8.31 -9.31 7.32
CA VAL A 96 7.09 -8.65 6.84
C VAL A 96 5.89 -9.50 7.20
N MET A 97 4.91 -8.87 7.83
CA MET A 97 3.58 -9.42 8.07
C MET A 97 2.65 -8.93 6.96
N PHE A 98 2.01 -9.85 6.27
CA PHE A 98 0.99 -9.60 5.25
C PHE A 98 -0.38 -9.99 5.79
N SER A 99 -1.34 -9.06 5.73
CA SER A 99 -2.73 -9.35 6.06
C SER A 99 -3.66 -8.24 5.57
N LYS A 100 -4.93 -8.55 5.37
CA LYS A 100 -6.00 -7.55 5.20
C LYS A 100 -6.22 -6.77 6.50
N PRO A 101 -6.35 -5.42 6.48
CA PRO A 101 -6.59 -4.62 7.68
C PRO A 101 -7.85 -4.96 8.50
N ASN A 102 -8.83 -5.63 7.88
CA ASN A 102 -10.04 -6.11 8.54
C ASN A 102 -10.15 -7.65 8.44
N GLY A 103 -9.02 -8.34 8.38
CA GLY A 103 -8.97 -9.80 8.31
C GLY A 103 -9.42 -10.46 9.62
N PRO A 104 -10.03 -11.65 9.57
CA PRO A 104 -10.64 -12.29 10.74
C PRO A 104 -9.65 -12.67 11.84
N GLN A 105 -8.36 -12.81 11.51
CA GLN A 105 -7.30 -13.21 12.44
C GLN A 105 -6.41 -12.04 12.88
N LEU A 106 -6.54 -10.85 12.27
CA LEU A 106 -5.62 -9.74 12.51
C LEU A 106 -5.75 -9.21 13.94
N ASP A 107 -6.97 -9.01 14.43
CA ASP A 107 -7.22 -8.53 15.79
C ASP A 107 -6.62 -9.49 16.82
N GLN A 108 -6.79 -10.81 16.63
CA GLN A 108 -6.20 -11.82 17.52
C GLN A 108 -4.66 -11.77 17.51
N VAL A 109 -4.04 -11.57 16.33
CA VAL A 109 -2.60 -11.42 16.21
C VAL A 109 -2.12 -10.17 16.94
N PHE A 110 -2.82 -9.04 16.77
CA PHE A 110 -2.51 -7.79 17.44
C PHE A 110 -2.67 -7.88 18.96
N ASP A 111 -3.72 -8.53 19.45
CA ASP A 111 -3.92 -8.78 20.88
C ASP A 111 -2.78 -9.62 21.47
N LEU A 112 -2.32 -10.66 20.77
CA LEU A 112 -1.20 -11.49 21.21
C LEU A 112 0.14 -10.73 21.22
N ILE A 113 0.38 -9.90 20.20
CA ILE A 113 1.56 -9.04 20.12
C ILE A 113 1.58 -8.05 21.29
N GLN A 114 0.44 -7.42 21.57
CA GLN A 114 0.33 -6.45 22.66
C GLN A 114 0.48 -7.12 24.03
N ALA A 115 -0.14 -8.29 24.23
CA ALA A 115 -0.08 -9.01 25.50
C ALA A 115 1.33 -9.54 25.83
N GLN A 116 2.15 -9.79 24.81
CA GLN A 116 3.49 -10.39 24.94
C GLN A 116 4.57 -9.49 24.32
N GLU A 117 4.36 -8.17 24.32
CA GLU A 117 5.27 -7.21 23.67
C GLU A 117 6.69 -7.28 24.26
N ASP A 118 6.80 -7.44 25.58
CA ASP A 118 8.09 -7.54 26.27
C ASP A 118 8.90 -8.79 25.86
N GLU A 119 8.23 -9.83 25.38
CA GLU A 119 8.87 -11.05 24.89
C GLU A 119 9.35 -10.90 23.43
N LEU A 120 8.86 -9.90 22.69
CA LEU A 120 9.29 -9.65 21.31
C LEU A 120 10.68 -9.02 21.26
N ASN A 121 11.64 -9.82 20.81
CA ASN A 121 13.04 -9.40 20.72
C ASN A 121 13.38 -8.65 19.41
N ARG A 122 12.38 -8.33 18.60
CA ARG A 122 12.56 -7.85 17.23
C ARG A 122 11.41 -6.97 16.77
N THR A 123 11.70 -6.15 15.77
CA THR A 123 10.72 -5.37 15.04
C THR A 123 10.38 -6.10 13.73
N PHE A 124 9.12 -6.05 13.33
CA PHE A 124 8.68 -6.49 12.01
C PHE A 124 7.78 -5.45 11.38
N PHE A 125 7.62 -5.55 10.07
CA PHE A 125 6.94 -4.56 9.25
C PHE A 125 5.57 -5.09 8.82
N TYR A 126 4.52 -4.27 8.96
CA TYR A 126 3.19 -4.63 8.48
C TYR A 126 2.96 -4.08 7.07
N TYR A 127 2.71 -4.98 6.11
CA TYR A 127 2.31 -4.65 4.75
C TYR A 127 0.83 -5.04 4.52
N PRO A 128 -0.10 -4.07 4.55
CA PRO A 128 -1.52 -4.33 4.41
C PRO A 128 -1.94 -4.71 2.98
N ILE A 129 -2.77 -5.74 2.85
CA ILE A 129 -3.38 -6.15 1.59
C ILE A 129 -4.73 -5.41 1.42
N VAL A 130 -4.78 -4.38 0.57
CA VAL A 130 -5.99 -3.52 0.41
C VAL A 130 -6.60 -3.60 -0.99
N TYR A 131 -5.86 -3.21 -2.04
CA TYR A 131 -6.46 -3.00 -3.36
C TYR A 131 -6.28 -4.17 -4.33
N ASP A 132 -5.16 -4.89 -4.28
CA ASP A 132 -4.82 -5.92 -5.27
C ASP A 132 -4.40 -7.23 -4.59
N ALA A 133 -5.38 -7.99 -4.12
CA ALA A 133 -5.14 -9.31 -3.53
C ALA A 133 -4.43 -10.27 -4.50
N ALA A 134 -4.67 -10.14 -5.81
CA ALA A 134 -4.04 -10.99 -6.83
C ALA A 134 -2.55 -10.67 -6.97
N PHE A 135 -2.15 -9.39 -6.90
CA PHE A 135 -0.74 -8.99 -6.84
C PHE A 135 -0.03 -9.66 -5.67
N PHE A 136 -0.58 -9.60 -4.46
CA PHE A 136 0.05 -10.22 -3.29
C PHE A 136 0.16 -11.74 -3.42
N SER A 137 -0.86 -12.40 -3.97
CA SER A 137 -0.82 -13.84 -4.23
C SER A 137 0.17 -14.21 -5.33
N ASN A 138 0.41 -13.37 -6.33
CA ASN A 138 1.34 -13.66 -7.41
C ASN A 138 2.80 -13.31 -7.05
N GLU A 139 3.03 -12.10 -6.52
CA GLU A 139 4.37 -11.58 -6.23
C GLU A 139 4.96 -12.22 -4.96
N TYR A 140 4.16 -12.29 -3.89
CA TYR A 140 4.63 -12.78 -2.59
C TYR A 140 4.14 -14.20 -2.27
N SER A 141 3.30 -14.78 -3.12
CA SER A 141 2.70 -16.10 -2.87
C SER A 141 1.97 -16.17 -1.52
N VAL A 142 1.40 -15.05 -1.05
CA VAL A 142 0.65 -14.99 0.21
C VAL A 142 -0.85 -15.17 -0.01
N ASP A 143 -1.50 -15.85 0.93
CA ASP A 143 -2.95 -15.98 0.96
C ASP A 143 -3.56 -14.68 1.53
N PRO A 144 -4.38 -13.95 0.76
CA PRO A 144 -4.97 -12.69 1.20
C PRO A 144 -5.93 -12.83 2.40
N ASP A 145 -6.45 -14.03 2.66
CA ASP A 145 -7.41 -14.28 3.74
C ASP A 145 -6.72 -14.71 5.05
N LYS A 146 -5.40 -14.86 5.04
CA LYS A 146 -4.60 -15.29 6.20
C LYS A 146 -3.65 -14.19 6.66
N VAL A 147 -3.25 -14.26 7.92
CA VAL A 147 -2.10 -13.49 8.40
C VAL A 147 -0.83 -14.31 8.13
N THR A 148 0.03 -13.80 7.25
CA THR A 148 1.27 -14.48 6.84
C THR A 148 2.47 -13.66 7.25
N PHE A 149 3.44 -14.30 7.90
CA PHE A 149 4.74 -13.70 8.21
C PHE A 149 5.78 -14.29 7.27
N VAL A 150 6.55 -13.41 6.62
CA VAL A 150 7.61 -13.80 5.70
C VAL A 150 8.90 -13.09 6.08
N PHE A 151 10.00 -13.84 6.13
CA PHE A 151 11.32 -13.31 6.34
C PHE A 151 12.08 -13.27 5.01
N TYR A 152 12.53 -12.07 4.64
CA TYR A 152 13.37 -11.84 3.47
C TYR A 152 14.79 -11.51 3.91
N GLU A 153 15.76 -12.05 3.18
CA GLU A 153 17.17 -11.68 3.29
C GLU A 153 17.70 -11.42 1.88
N GLU A 154 18.25 -10.23 1.68
CA GLU A 154 18.73 -9.72 0.38
C GLU A 154 17.64 -9.79 -0.71
N GLY A 155 16.40 -9.45 -0.32
CA GLY A 155 15.23 -9.50 -1.20
C GLY A 155 14.73 -10.90 -1.55
N VAL A 156 15.35 -11.97 -1.02
CA VAL A 156 14.94 -13.35 -1.24
C VAL A 156 14.23 -13.87 -0.01
N GLU A 157 13.07 -14.49 -0.22
CA GLU A 157 12.36 -15.17 0.85
C GLU A 157 13.19 -16.33 1.42
N LYS A 158 13.34 -16.35 2.74
CA LYS A 158 14.06 -17.41 3.47
C LYS A 158 13.14 -18.30 4.27
N ASN A 159 12.08 -17.75 4.84
CA ASN A 159 11.14 -18.50 5.64
C ASN A 159 9.77 -17.83 5.65
N ARG A 160 8.73 -18.61 5.88
CA ARG A 160 7.35 -18.14 6.05
C ARG A 160 6.60 -18.99 7.05
N PHE A 161 5.63 -18.39 7.71
CA PHE A 161 4.58 -19.13 8.40
C PHE A 161 3.27 -18.33 8.36
N THR A 162 2.16 -19.03 8.48
CA THR A 162 0.83 -18.44 8.58
C THR A 162 0.34 -18.58 10.01
N PHE A 163 -0.42 -17.61 10.51
CA PHE A 163 -0.91 -17.63 11.89
C PHE A 163 -1.87 -18.81 12.15
N ASP A 164 -2.56 -19.29 11.13
CA ASP A 164 -3.46 -20.45 11.22
C ASP A 164 -2.74 -21.81 11.29
N SER A 165 -1.41 -21.84 11.16
CA SER A 165 -0.64 -23.08 11.28
C SER A 165 -0.42 -23.53 12.72
N PHE A 166 -0.63 -22.65 13.70
CA PHE A 166 -0.41 -22.92 15.12
C PHE A 166 -1.60 -23.65 15.75
N GLY A 167 -1.31 -24.73 16.47
CA GLY A 167 -2.31 -25.46 17.25
C GLY A 167 -2.64 -24.74 18.56
N GLN A 168 -1.64 -24.05 19.14
CA GLN A 168 -1.80 -23.21 20.33
C GLN A 168 -1.17 -21.83 20.11
N PRO A 169 -1.85 -20.91 19.39
CA PRO A 169 -1.28 -19.61 19.04
C PRO A 169 -0.81 -18.77 20.25
N THR A 170 -1.47 -18.90 21.40
CA THR A 170 -1.14 -18.15 22.62
C THR A 170 0.24 -18.45 23.19
N THR A 171 0.80 -19.63 22.91
CA THR A 171 2.08 -20.10 23.45
C THR A 171 3.13 -20.35 22.37
N GLU A 172 2.72 -20.59 21.12
CA GLU A 172 3.61 -20.93 20.01
C GLU A 172 4.02 -19.72 19.18
N PHE A 173 3.14 -18.72 19.03
CA PHE A 173 3.29 -17.64 18.05
C PHE A 173 4.50 -16.73 18.32
N ILE A 174 4.60 -16.15 19.51
CA ILE A 174 5.69 -15.22 19.87
C ILE A 174 7.05 -15.91 19.85
N PRO A 175 7.22 -17.12 20.41
CA PRO A 175 8.44 -17.89 20.24
C PRO A 175 8.82 -18.13 18.76
N GLU A 176 7.85 -18.43 17.90
CA GLU A 176 8.12 -18.68 16.47
C GLU A 176 8.50 -17.40 15.73
N LEU A 177 7.83 -16.29 16.02
CA LEU A 177 8.18 -14.98 15.50
C LEU A 177 9.61 -14.60 15.93
N ASN A 178 9.97 -14.86 17.19
CA ASN A 178 11.30 -14.68 17.73
C ASN A 178 12.37 -15.61 17.15
N ARG A 179 11.99 -16.70 16.47
CA ARG A 179 12.91 -17.66 15.82
C ARG A 179 13.29 -17.27 14.39
N LEU A 180 12.63 -16.29 13.76
CA LEU A 180 12.97 -15.78 12.43
C LEU A 180 14.10 -14.73 12.49
N PRO A 181 15.41 -15.00 12.70
CA PRO A 181 16.17 -15.97 11.93
C PRO A 181 17.17 -16.74 12.80
N MET A 182 16.89 -18.02 13.00
CA MET A 182 17.84 -19.12 12.84
C MET A 182 17.01 -20.39 12.60
N TRP A 183 16.74 -20.73 11.34
CA TRP A 183 16.65 -22.15 11.00
C TRP A 183 17.95 -22.54 10.31
N THR A 184 18.88 -22.96 11.17
CA THR A 184 19.89 -23.99 10.95
C THR A 184 20.45 -24.12 9.53
N ILE A 185 21.70 -23.68 9.35
CA ILE A 185 22.64 -24.41 8.49
C ILE A 185 22.68 -25.85 9.03
N ARG A 186 21.79 -26.73 8.55
CA ARG A 186 21.96 -28.17 8.68
C ARG A 186 22.90 -28.61 7.57
N SER A 187 24.15 -28.79 7.99
CA SER A 187 25.09 -29.82 7.54
C SER A 187 25.37 -29.94 6.02
N SER A 188 26.42 -29.27 5.57
CA SER A 188 27.46 -29.89 4.74
C SER A 188 28.76 -29.97 5.55
N ALA A 189 28.68 -30.61 6.71
CA ALA A 189 29.83 -31.10 7.46
C ALA A 189 29.77 -32.63 7.50
N ASN A 190 29.67 -33.25 6.32
CA ASN A 190 30.09 -34.63 6.08
C ASN A 190 30.15 -34.88 4.57
N ASP A 191 31.23 -34.43 3.94
CA ASP A 191 31.85 -35.13 2.82
C ASP A 191 33.35 -34.91 2.97
N ARG A 192 33.97 -35.82 3.73
CA ARG A 192 35.38 -36.15 3.60
C ARG A 192 35.52 -37.17 2.49
#